data_AF-V2XCK9-F1
#
_entry.id   AF-V2XCK9-F1
#
_cell.length_a   1.000
_cell.length_b   1.000
_cell.length_c   1.000
_cell.angle_alpha   90.00
_cell.angle_beta   90.00
_cell.angle_gamma   90.00
#
_symmetry.space_group_name_H-M   'P 1'
#
loop_
_entity.id
_entity.type
_entity.pdbx_description
1 polymer ?
#
loop_
_entity_poly.entity_id
_entity_poly.type
_entity_poly.pdbx_seq_one_letter_code
_entity_poly.pdbx_strand_id
1 'polypeptide(L)'
;MYKSPLTAILVLISAHLMFNFLSNSNLDTGISQSSRNHKSTEIMTSVSRSVVKKVLAVETPEGAGALVRRSIGSMNLRNLSPFLMLDHFTVSKGAGFPDHPHRGQATVTYMLEGKSQHEDSAGHKGTIETGGVQWMCAGKGIIHAEMPVHADDAPDPRGLQLWVDLPKEFKMVDPSYQELSAEQIPTAYPEGEDGAVKVRVVSGKSFGVESPVRPLGGCWYFHVIFNQKTTFFQDIPAGWTSFIYIWKGAVKISNDTIPTEAFHTIVLSAKEGETGVFITAEDDDTEFILVAGEPLDQTVFQYGPFVMTTREEIQKTILDYQTGRNGFEKVHTWQSEIGNR
;
A
#
# COMPACT_ATOMS: atom_id res chain seq x y z
N MET A 1 -52.43 18.95 -24.38
CA MET A 1 -51.96 17.72 -25.05
C MET A 1 -51.33 16.81 -23.98
N TYR A 2 -51.57 15.48 -24.03
CA TYR A 2 -50.93 14.39 -23.23
C TYR A 2 -50.85 14.55 -21.67
N LYS A 3 -51.72 13.87 -20.89
CA LYS A 3 -51.51 12.58 -20.16
C LYS A 3 -50.47 12.65 -18.99
N SER A 4 -50.81 12.73 -17.68
CA SER A 4 -51.49 11.78 -16.73
C SER A 4 -50.58 10.68 -16.13
N PRO A 5 -50.82 10.03 -14.95
CA PRO A 5 -51.68 10.30 -13.77
C PRO A 5 -50.97 9.97 -12.39
N LEU A 6 -51.69 9.34 -11.43
CA LEU A 6 -51.40 8.98 -10.00
C LEU A 6 -51.90 10.02 -8.97
N THR A 7 -52.34 9.74 -7.72
CA THR A 7 -52.80 8.50 -7.00
C THR A 7 -53.66 8.90 -5.76
N ALA A 8 -54.39 7.96 -5.13
CA ALA A 8 -55.36 8.16 -4.02
C ALA A 8 -54.79 7.91 -2.59
N ILE A 9 -55.15 8.73 -1.59
CA ILE A 9 -56.14 8.53 -0.48
C ILE A 9 -55.67 7.65 0.72
N LEU A 10 -55.88 8.21 1.92
CA LEU A 10 -55.55 7.69 3.25
C LEU A 10 -56.83 7.64 4.11
N VAL A 11 -57.08 6.57 4.88
CA VAL A 11 -58.17 6.50 5.88
C VAL A 11 -57.71 5.70 7.11
N LEU A 12 -57.97 6.23 8.32
CA LEU A 12 -57.74 5.58 9.62
C LEU A 12 -58.86 4.58 9.98
N ILE A 13 -58.63 3.73 10.99
CA ILE A 13 -59.44 3.71 12.23
C ILE A 13 -58.75 2.85 13.31
N SER A 14 -58.99 3.20 14.57
CA SER A 14 -58.42 2.61 15.79
C SER A 14 -59.51 2.04 16.70
N ALA A 15 -59.15 1.11 17.62
CA ALA A 15 -59.47 1.18 19.07
C ALA A 15 -59.56 -0.19 19.80
N HIS A 16 -58.85 -0.26 20.94
CA HIS A 16 -59.24 -0.83 22.25
C HIS A 16 -59.83 -2.27 22.38
N LEU A 17 -59.24 -3.06 23.31
CA LEU A 17 -59.71 -3.13 24.71
C LEU A 17 -58.66 -3.75 25.67
N MET A 18 -58.78 -3.47 26.98
CA MET A 18 -57.98 -4.07 28.07
C MET A 18 -58.67 -5.32 28.68
N PHE A 19 -57.92 -6.21 29.36
CA PHE A 19 -58.19 -6.60 30.76
C PHE A 19 -57.10 -7.47 31.45
N ASN A 20 -56.55 -6.93 32.54
CA ASN A 20 -56.08 -7.50 33.83
C ASN A 20 -55.74 -9.01 34.11
N PHE A 21 -54.62 -9.15 34.83
CA PHE A 21 -54.34 -9.90 36.09
C PHE A 21 -54.03 -11.42 36.19
N LEU A 22 -52.93 -11.66 36.94
CA LEU A 22 -52.61 -12.71 37.93
C LEU A 22 -52.28 -14.16 37.53
N SER A 23 -51.06 -14.53 37.96
CA SER A 23 -50.51 -15.84 38.33
C SER A 23 -51.40 -17.09 38.27
N ASN A 24 -50.81 -18.16 37.72
CA ASN A 24 -50.64 -19.36 38.54
C ASN A 24 -49.41 -20.19 38.14
N SER A 25 -48.81 -20.85 39.12
CA SER A 25 -47.72 -21.81 38.96
C SER A 25 -48.21 -23.12 38.34
N ASN A 26 -47.38 -23.77 37.53
CA ASN A 26 -47.18 -25.21 37.60
C ASN A 26 -45.79 -25.58 37.05
N LEU A 27 -45.13 -26.49 37.74
CA LEU A 27 -43.96 -27.21 37.23
C LEU A 27 -44.45 -28.24 36.21
N ASP A 28 -43.82 -28.32 35.05
CA ASP A 28 -43.66 -29.63 34.42
C ASP A 28 -42.40 -29.73 33.55
N THR A 29 -41.98 -30.97 33.33
CA THR A 29 -40.64 -31.35 32.85
C THR A 29 -40.49 -31.28 31.33
N GLY A 30 -39.32 -30.82 30.83
CA GLY A 30 -39.10 -30.72 29.38
C GLY A 30 -37.68 -30.33 28.93
N ILE A 31 -36.83 -31.35 28.78
CA ILE A 31 -35.72 -31.53 27.80
C ILE A 31 -35.07 -30.25 27.22
N SER A 32 -33.75 -30.13 27.42
CA SER A 32 -32.94 -29.09 26.77
C SER A 32 -32.81 -29.32 25.25
N GLN A 33 -33.16 -28.30 24.47
CA GLN A 33 -32.61 -28.12 23.12
C GLN A 33 -31.92 -26.76 23.06
N SER A 34 -30.59 -26.76 23.14
CA SER A 34 -29.80 -25.56 22.85
C SER A 34 -29.74 -25.37 21.34
N SER A 35 -30.45 -24.35 20.85
CA SER A 35 -30.37 -23.91 19.46
C SER A 35 -28.98 -23.33 19.17
N ARG A 36 -28.07 -24.18 18.69
CA ARG A 36 -26.81 -23.72 18.10
C ARG A 36 -27.14 -22.95 16.82
N ASN A 37 -27.09 -21.62 16.89
CA ASN A 37 -26.97 -20.78 15.70
C ASN A 37 -25.66 -21.12 15.00
N HIS A 38 -25.71 -22.03 14.01
CA HIS A 38 -24.66 -22.16 13.03
C HIS A 38 -24.65 -20.89 12.18
N LYS A 39 -23.78 -19.93 12.55
CA LYS A 39 -23.24 -19.02 11.54
C LYS A 39 -22.53 -19.90 10.52
N SER A 40 -23.06 -19.94 9.32
CA SER A 40 -22.38 -20.50 8.16
C SER A 40 -21.17 -19.62 7.87
N THR A 41 -19.98 -20.04 8.29
CA THR A 41 -18.74 -19.49 7.77
C THR A 41 -18.73 -19.81 6.28
N GLU A 42 -18.80 -18.79 5.42
CA GLU A 42 -18.54 -18.99 3.99
C GLU A 42 -17.13 -19.56 3.86
N ILE A 43 -17.03 -20.76 3.27
CA ILE A 43 -15.74 -21.30 2.84
C ILE A 43 -15.37 -20.48 1.60
N MET A 44 -14.68 -19.36 1.80
CA MET A 44 -14.07 -18.63 0.70
C MET A 44 -13.03 -19.56 0.07
N THR A 45 -13.37 -20.11 -1.10
CA THR A 45 -12.41 -20.84 -1.91
C THR A 45 -11.25 -19.93 -2.29
N SER A 46 -10.03 -20.36 -2.02
CA SER A 46 -8.81 -19.71 -2.47
C SER A 46 -8.72 -19.81 -4.00
N VAL A 47 -9.07 -18.73 -4.69
CA VAL A 47 -9.01 -18.61 -6.15
C VAL A 47 -7.87 -17.66 -6.48
N SER A 48 -6.87 -18.19 -7.18
CA SER A 48 -5.58 -17.53 -7.27
C SER A 48 -5.44 -16.66 -8.51
N ARG A 49 -4.87 -15.47 -8.31
CA ARG A 49 -4.44 -14.56 -9.37
C ARG A 49 -3.33 -15.18 -10.22
N SER A 50 -3.33 -14.84 -11.50
CA SER A 50 -2.39 -15.30 -12.53
C SER A 50 -1.43 -14.18 -12.93
N VAL A 51 -0.29 -14.51 -13.54
CA VAL A 51 0.62 -13.49 -14.08
C VAL A 51 0.02 -12.83 -15.32
N VAL A 52 -0.03 -11.50 -15.33
CA VAL A 52 -0.38 -10.68 -16.50
C VAL A 52 0.87 -10.17 -17.21
N LYS A 53 1.90 -9.79 -16.45
CA LYS A 53 3.15 -9.24 -17.01
C LYS A 53 4.33 -9.48 -16.06
N LYS A 54 5.51 -9.73 -16.62
CA LYS A 54 6.79 -9.70 -15.90
C LYS A 54 7.64 -8.55 -16.46
N VAL A 55 8.25 -7.75 -15.60
CA VAL A 55 9.03 -6.56 -15.98
C VAL A 55 10.33 -6.54 -15.18
N LEU A 56 11.46 -6.74 -15.85
CA LEU A 56 12.78 -6.57 -15.25
C LEU A 56 12.98 -5.09 -14.86
N ALA A 57 13.38 -4.84 -13.62
CA ALA A 57 13.77 -3.53 -13.14
C ALA A 57 15.17 -3.19 -13.64
N VAL A 58 15.32 -2.02 -14.27
CA VAL A 58 16.56 -1.60 -14.92
C VAL A 58 17.22 -0.44 -14.18
N GLU A 59 18.54 -0.46 -14.12
CA GLU A 59 19.32 0.58 -13.45
C GLU A 59 19.17 1.94 -14.15
N THR A 60 18.84 2.95 -13.36
CA THR A 60 18.46 4.30 -13.76
C THR A 60 19.11 5.28 -12.78
N PRO A 61 19.84 6.31 -13.23
CA PRO A 61 20.35 7.37 -12.35
C PRO A 61 19.22 8.28 -11.86
N GLU A 62 19.24 8.64 -10.58
CA GLU A 62 18.27 9.56 -9.96
C GLU A 62 18.93 10.47 -8.91
N GLY A 63 18.23 11.54 -8.54
CA GLY A 63 18.66 12.47 -7.48
C GLY A 63 20.06 13.05 -7.72
N ALA A 64 20.85 13.13 -6.64
CA ALA A 64 22.25 13.52 -6.68
C ALA A 64 23.15 12.27 -6.81
N GLY A 65 23.15 11.63 -7.98
CA GLY A 65 24.06 10.50 -8.28
C GLY A 65 23.66 9.15 -7.66
N ALA A 66 22.41 9.00 -7.19
CA ALA A 66 21.89 7.73 -6.73
C ALA A 66 21.60 6.79 -7.91
N LEU A 67 21.69 5.47 -7.69
CA LEU A 67 21.34 4.47 -8.69
C LEU A 67 20.13 3.65 -8.20
N VAL A 68 19.10 3.58 -9.03
CA VAL A 68 17.86 2.86 -8.70
C VAL A 68 17.51 1.85 -9.79
N ARG A 69 16.98 0.69 -9.40
CA ARG A 69 16.39 -0.28 -10.33
C ARG A 69 14.89 0.01 -10.46
N ARG A 70 14.50 0.68 -11.54
CA ARG A 70 13.13 1.13 -11.80
C ARG A 70 12.32 0.07 -12.55
N SER A 71 11.09 -0.19 -12.08
CA SER A 71 10.15 -1.12 -12.71
C SER A 71 8.84 -0.44 -13.13
N ILE A 72 7.96 -0.11 -12.17
CA ILE A 72 6.82 0.78 -12.37
C ILE A 72 7.37 2.20 -12.58
N GLY A 73 6.83 2.93 -13.54
CA GLY A 73 7.39 4.20 -14.04
C GLY A 73 8.35 4.03 -15.22
N SER A 74 8.78 2.80 -15.56
CA SER A 74 9.61 2.54 -16.73
C SER A 74 8.83 2.61 -18.05
N MET A 75 9.53 2.66 -19.20
CA MET A 75 8.87 2.54 -20.52
C MET A 75 8.06 1.25 -20.67
N ASN A 76 8.46 0.17 -19.99
CA ASN A 76 7.78 -1.12 -20.04
C ASN A 76 6.55 -1.20 -19.12
N LEU A 77 6.42 -0.31 -18.14
CA LEU A 77 5.28 -0.25 -17.21
C LEU A 77 5.13 1.18 -16.67
N ARG A 78 4.61 2.09 -17.51
CA ARG A 78 4.58 3.53 -17.22
C ARG A 78 3.83 3.91 -15.94
N ASN A 79 2.77 3.18 -15.62
CA ASN A 79 2.04 3.23 -14.35
C ASN A 79 1.25 1.92 -14.20
N LEU A 80 0.70 1.70 -13.00
CA LEU A 80 -0.09 0.54 -12.63
C LEU A 80 -1.09 0.95 -11.53
N SER A 81 -2.13 1.73 -11.88
CA SER A 81 -3.05 2.39 -10.93
C SER A 81 -3.45 1.50 -9.73
N PRO A 82 -3.22 1.92 -8.47
CA PRO A 82 -2.81 3.26 -8.04
C PRO A 82 -1.29 3.54 -8.07
N PHE A 83 -0.45 2.59 -8.46
CA PHE A 83 1.01 2.71 -8.38
C PHE A 83 1.61 3.53 -9.53
N LEU A 84 2.44 4.51 -9.19
CA LEU A 84 3.04 5.47 -10.12
C LEU A 84 4.48 5.11 -10.47
N MET A 85 5.26 4.69 -9.46
CA MET A 85 6.69 4.41 -9.58
C MET A 85 7.10 3.35 -8.55
N LEU A 86 8.03 2.47 -8.91
CA LEU A 86 8.69 1.56 -7.97
C LEU A 86 10.16 1.44 -8.31
N ASP A 87 10.99 1.90 -7.37
CA ASP A 87 12.43 1.90 -7.43
C ASP A 87 13.02 1.06 -6.29
N HIS A 88 13.95 0.17 -6.61
CA HIS A 88 14.84 -0.45 -5.62
C HIS A 88 16.17 0.30 -5.66
N PHE A 89 16.44 1.08 -4.62
CA PHE A 89 17.63 1.93 -4.54
C PHE A 89 18.81 1.22 -3.87
N THR A 90 20.00 1.54 -4.34
CA THR A 90 21.27 1.41 -3.60
C THR A 90 21.95 2.76 -3.67
N VAL A 91 22.13 3.43 -2.53
CA VAL A 91 22.68 4.80 -2.52
C VAL A 91 24.08 4.79 -1.93
N SER A 92 25.09 4.99 -2.78
CA SER A 92 26.49 5.00 -2.38
C SER A 92 26.92 6.29 -1.69
N LYS A 93 28.03 6.23 -0.95
CA LYS A 93 28.57 7.35 -0.17
C LYS A 93 28.77 8.60 -1.03
N GLY A 94 28.11 9.70 -0.64
CA GLY A 94 28.10 10.98 -1.36
C GLY A 94 26.97 11.14 -2.38
N ALA A 95 26.08 10.15 -2.52
CA ALA A 95 24.83 10.27 -3.27
C ALA A 95 23.61 10.38 -2.33
N GLY A 96 22.47 10.82 -2.88
CA GLY A 96 21.22 10.95 -2.13
C GLY A 96 20.12 11.68 -2.91
N PHE A 97 19.03 11.99 -2.21
CA PHE A 97 17.89 12.73 -2.74
C PHE A 97 17.76 14.05 -1.94
N PRO A 98 18.53 15.10 -2.28
CA PRO A 98 18.45 16.40 -1.62
C PRO A 98 17.10 17.08 -1.86
N ASP A 99 16.90 18.25 -1.27
CA ASP A 99 15.66 19.03 -1.23
C ASP A 99 14.87 19.00 -2.56
N HIS A 100 13.77 18.26 -2.55
CA HIS A 100 12.88 18.10 -3.70
C HIS A 100 11.41 18.11 -3.28
N PRO A 101 10.49 18.58 -4.13
CA PRO A 101 9.07 18.65 -3.80
C PRO A 101 8.32 17.36 -4.15
N HIS A 102 7.11 17.20 -3.62
CA HIS A 102 6.05 16.29 -4.12
C HIS A 102 4.66 16.94 -3.97
N ARG A 103 3.70 16.55 -4.82
CA ARG A 103 2.25 16.86 -4.62
C ARG A 103 1.36 15.78 -5.22
N GLY A 104 0.26 15.47 -4.52
CA GLY A 104 -0.87 14.69 -5.04
C GLY A 104 -0.67 13.17 -4.99
N GLN A 105 0.38 12.71 -4.32
CA GLN A 105 0.76 11.30 -4.17
C GLN A 105 1.19 11.00 -2.72
N ALA A 106 1.31 9.73 -2.38
CA ALA A 106 2.06 9.26 -1.22
C ALA A 106 3.36 8.58 -1.69
N THR A 107 4.42 8.70 -0.90
CA THR A 107 5.66 7.92 -1.06
C THR A 107 5.77 6.95 0.11
N VAL A 108 6.27 5.75 -0.19
CA VAL A 108 6.50 4.69 0.80
C VAL A 108 7.96 4.28 0.69
N THR A 109 8.74 4.62 1.70
CA THR A 109 10.17 4.32 1.82
C THR A 109 10.31 3.13 2.77
N TYR A 110 10.70 1.96 2.26
CA TYR A 110 10.89 0.75 3.05
C TYR A 110 12.35 0.29 2.97
N MET A 111 13.05 0.27 4.11
CA MET A 111 14.47 -0.06 4.16
C MET A 111 14.71 -1.57 4.16
N LEU A 112 15.59 -2.03 3.28
CA LEU A 112 16.07 -3.42 3.22
C LEU A 112 17.39 -3.60 3.96
N GLU A 113 18.27 -2.60 3.92
CA GLU A 113 19.63 -2.65 4.47
C GLU A 113 20.14 -1.23 4.76
N GLY A 114 20.91 -1.06 5.84
CA GLY A 114 21.40 0.27 6.27
C GLY A 114 20.28 1.18 6.81
N LYS A 115 20.42 2.49 6.64
CA LYS A 115 19.42 3.47 7.08
C LYS A 115 19.44 4.77 6.29
N SER A 116 18.31 5.45 6.24
CA SER A 116 18.14 6.74 5.57
C SER A 116 17.59 7.79 6.54
N GLN A 117 18.13 9.00 6.49
CA GLN A 117 17.60 10.18 7.16
C GLN A 117 16.64 10.92 6.24
N HIS A 118 15.56 11.44 6.81
CA HIS A 118 14.65 12.35 6.12
C HIS A 118 14.46 13.62 6.93
N GLU A 119 14.20 14.72 6.24
CA GLU A 119 13.92 16.03 6.81
C GLU A 119 12.98 16.79 5.87
N ASP A 120 11.93 17.41 6.40
CA ASP A 120 10.95 18.14 5.61
C ASP A 120 10.82 19.63 5.99
N SER A 121 10.19 20.37 5.08
CA SER A 121 9.85 21.77 5.26
C SER A 121 8.76 22.02 6.31
N ALA A 122 7.99 21.02 6.77
CA ALA A 122 7.07 21.17 7.90
C ALA A 122 7.79 21.13 9.26
N GLY A 123 8.99 20.57 9.33
CA GLY A 123 9.80 20.36 10.53
C GLY A 123 9.85 18.90 11.03
N HIS A 124 9.26 17.95 10.29
CA HIS A 124 9.42 16.53 10.57
C HIS A 124 10.80 16.06 10.13
N LYS A 125 11.45 15.24 10.96
CA LYS A 125 12.70 14.57 10.63
C LYS A 125 12.85 13.29 11.44
N GLY A 126 13.56 12.34 10.87
CA GLY A 126 13.72 11.01 11.46
C GLY A 126 14.79 10.20 10.76
N THR A 127 14.85 8.92 11.11
CA THR A 127 15.77 7.95 10.51
C THR A 127 15.03 6.63 10.34
N ILE A 128 14.92 6.18 9.10
CA ILE A 128 14.32 4.90 8.74
C ILE A 128 15.46 3.89 8.75
N GLU A 129 15.45 2.96 9.70
CA GLU A 129 16.46 1.90 9.82
C GLU A 129 16.01 0.61 9.11
N THR A 130 16.93 -0.34 8.89
CA THR A 130 16.66 -1.66 8.27
C THR A 130 15.34 -2.26 8.73
N GLY A 131 14.45 -2.52 7.78
CA GLY A 131 13.15 -3.12 8.04
C GLY A 131 12.09 -2.18 8.62
N GLY A 132 12.38 -0.89 8.83
CA GLY A 132 11.40 0.15 9.11
C GLY A 132 10.73 0.69 7.83
N VAL A 133 9.64 1.43 8.02
CA VAL A 133 8.90 2.10 6.93
C VAL A 133 8.59 3.55 7.28
N GLN A 134 8.66 4.40 6.27
CA GLN A 134 7.95 5.67 6.24
C GLN A 134 6.86 5.64 5.17
N TRP A 135 5.65 6.06 5.54
CA TRP A 135 4.55 6.33 4.63
C TRP A 135 4.23 7.83 4.66
N MET A 136 4.76 8.59 3.71
CA MET A 136 4.54 10.03 3.59
C MET A 136 3.40 10.30 2.61
N CYS A 137 2.31 10.91 3.08
CA CYS A 137 1.32 11.54 2.21
C CYS A 137 1.80 12.96 1.89
N ALA A 138 2.15 13.26 0.63
CA ALA A 138 2.57 14.60 0.23
C ALA A 138 1.39 15.59 0.11
N GLY A 139 0.17 15.07 -0.12
CA GLY A 139 -1.06 15.88 -0.19
C GLY A 139 -0.90 17.11 -1.08
N LYS A 140 -1.28 18.28 -0.55
CA LYS A 140 -1.20 19.61 -1.18
C LYS A 140 0.20 20.12 -1.48
N GLY A 141 1.26 19.45 -1.07
CA GLY A 141 2.63 19.91 -1.28
C GLY A 141 3.50 19.66 -0.07
N ILE A 142 4.65 19.04 -0.31
CA ILE A 142 5.74 18.93 0.65
C ILE A 142 7.07 19.12 -0.07
N ILE A 143 8.09 19.57 0.65
CA ILE A 143 9.48 19.60 0.21
C ILE A 143 10.29 18.92 1.29
N HIS A 144 11.10 17.94 0.90
CA HIS A 144 11.89 17.12 1.80
C HIS A 144 13.21 16.67 1.16
N ALA A 145 14.11 16.14 1.97
CA ALA A 145 15.29 15.41 1.54
C ALA A 145 15.27 13.99 2.13
N GLU A 146 15.83 13.02 1.39
CA GLU A 146 16.05 11.63 1.80
C GLU A 146 17.53 11.28 1.54
N MET A 147 18.32 11.15 2.60
CA MET A 147 19.79 11.04 2.53
C MET A 147 20.30 9.78 3.26
N PRO A 148 21.12 8.92 2.62
CA PRO A 148 21.64 7.72 3.25
C PRO A 148 22.59 8.04 4.41
N VAL A 149 22.57 7.22 5.46
CA VAL A 149 23.57 7.31 6.53
C VAL A 149 24.59 6.18 6.36
N HIS A 150 25.80 6.56 5.98
CA HIS A 150 26.93 5.63 5.83
C HIS A 150 27.72 5.49 7.13
N ALA A 151 28.28 4.30 7.34
CA ALA A 151 29.33 4.02 8.32
C ALA A 151 30.42 3.19 7.61
N ASP A 152 31.69 3.33 8.02
CA ASP A 152 32.81 2.83 7.22
C ASP A 152 32.87 1.29 7.09
N ASP A 153 32.28 0.56 8.05
CA ASP A 153 32.14 -0.91 8.03
C ASP A 153 30.70 -1.38 7.70
N ALA A 154 29.84 -0.51 7.15
CA ALA A 154 28.46 -0.84 6.80
C ALA A 154 28.24 -0.87 5.26
N PRO A 155 27.36 -1.76 4.76
CA PRO A 155 26.94 -1.72 3.36
C PRO A 155 26.20 -0.42 3.02
N ASP A 156 26.26 -0.02 1.74
CA ASP A 156 25.48 1.10 1.21
C ASP A 156 23.98 0.91 1.51
N PRO A 157 23.25 1.93 2.00
CA PRO A 157 21.83 1.80 2.30
C PRO A 157 21.00 1.43 1.06
N ARG A 158 20.10 0.45 1.27
CA ARG A 158 19.24 -0.13 0.23
C ARG A 158 17.80 -0.22 0.71
N GLY A 159 16.88 -0.01 -0.21
CA GLY A 159 15.46 0.04 0.10
C GLY A 159 14.60 0.11 -1.15
N LEU A 160 13.30 0.24 -0.91
CA LEU A 160 12.27 0.35 -1.93
C LEU A 160 11.55 1.70 -1.77
N GLN A 161 11.43 2.45 -2.87
CA GLN A 161 10.62 3.66 -2.97
C GLN A 161 9.41 3.36 -3.85
N LEU A 162 8.22 3.32 -3.26
CA LEU A 162 6.95 3.16 -3.97
C LEU A 162 6.19 4.49 -3.96
N TRP A 163 5.74 4.96 -5.12
CA TRP A 163 4.79 6.07 -5.22
C TRP A 163 3.38 5.54 -5.46
N VAL A 164 2.44 5.97 -4.62
CA VAL A 164 1.02 5.62 -4.69
C VAL A 164 0.23 6.88 -4.99
N ASP A 165 -0.57 6.85 -6.05
CA ASP A 165 -1.44 7.95 -6.44
C ASP A 165 -2.53 8.16 -5.37
N LEU A 166 -2.79 9.41 -4.99
CA LEU A 166 -3.91 9.72 -4.10
C LEU A 166 -5.21 9.83 -4.92
N PRO A 167 -6.34 9.30 -4.42
CA PRO A 167 -7.65 9.65 -4.93
C PRO A 167 -7.83 11.18 -4.99
N LYS A 168 -8.56 11.65 -6.00
CA LYS A 168 -8.70 13.08 -6.33
C LYS A 168 -9.02 13.95 -5.11
N GLU A 169 -9.92 13.50 -4.26
CA GLU A 169 -10.35 14.16 -3.02
C GLU A 169 -9.24 14.33 -1.99
N PHE A 170 -8.23 13.45 -1.99
CA PHE A 170 -7.10 13.49 -1.08
C PHE A 170 -5.86 14.21 -1.64
N LYS A 171 -5.83 14.57 -2.93
CA LYS A 171 -4.66 15.24 -3.55
C LYS A 171 -4.29 16.60 -2.97
N MET A 172 -5.18 17.23 -2.19
CA MET A 172 -4.98 18.55 -1.59
C MET A 172 -5.15 18.57 -0.06
N VAL A 173 -5.05 17.41 0.62
CA VAL A 173 -4.98 17.37 2.10
C VAL A 173 -3.66 17.90 2.61
N ASP A 174 -3.58 18.20 3.91
CA ASP A 174 -2.30 18.50 4.56
C ASP A 174 -1.34 17.31 4.51
N PRO A 175 -0.02 17.52 4.34
CA PRO A 175 0.95 16.43 4.36
C PRO A 175 0.94 15.71 5.71
N SER A 176 1.19 14.41 5.71
CA SER A 176 1.20 13.59 6.93
C SER A 176 2.12 12.38 6.81
N TYR A 177 2.62 11.91 7.95
CA TYR A 177 3.51 10.75 8.06
C TYR A 177 2.85 9.63 8.87
N GLN A 178 3.10 8.40 8.45
CA GLN A 178 2.88 7.20 9.27
C GLN A 178 4.17 6.37 9.20
N GLU A 179 4.86 6.26 10.33
CA GLU A 179 6.18 5.63 10.43
C GLU A 179 6.12 4.47 11.41
N LEU A 180 6.81 3.38 11.10
CA LEU A 180 6.99 2.23 11.99
C LEU A 180 8.45 1.78 11.95
N SER A 181 9.04 1.61 13.14
CA SER A 181 10.31 0.88 13.29
C SER A 181 10.14 -0.60 12.92
N ALA A 182 11.25 -1.34 12.79
CA ALA A 182 11.20 -2.75 12.42
C ALA A 182 10.35 -3.61 13.38
N GLU A 183 10.39 -3.28 14.66
CA GLU A 183 9.66 -3.93 15.76
C GLU A 183 8.18 -3.54 15.79
N GLN A 184 7.83 -2.37 15.25
CA GLN A 184 6.46 -1.86 15.20
C GLN A 184 5.67 -2.38 14.00
N ILE A 185 6.33 -2.92 12.96
CA ILE A 185 5.66 -3.58 11.84
C ILE A 185 5.24 -5.00 12.28
N PRO A 186 3.94 -5.28 12.44
CA PRO A 186 3.49 -6.59 12.93
C PRO A 186 3.76 -7.68 11.88
N THR A 187 4.09 -8.88 12.37
CA THR A 187 4.42 -10.03 11.51
C THR A 187 3.36 -11.12 11.65
N ALA A 188 2.87 -11.60 10.51
CA ALA A 188 1.98 -12.74 10.40
C ALA A 188 2.78 -14.01 10.09
N TYR A 189 2.35 -15.14 10.66
CA TYR A 189 3.01 -16.42 10.56
C TYR A 189 2.01 -17.48 10.09
N PRO A 190 1.89 -17.74 8.77
CA PRO A 190 0.88 -18.63 8.20
C PRO A 190 0.86 -20.04 8.79
N GLU A 191 2.04 -20.54 9.19
CA GLU A 191 2.27 -21.90 9.70
C GLU A 191 2.71 -21.92 11.18
N GLY A 192 2.63 -20.77 11.89
CA GLY A 192 3.23 -20.57 13.22
C GLY A 192 4.65 -19.98 13.17
N GLU A 193 5.19 -19.56 14.32
CA GLU A 193 6.44 -18.78 14.40
C GLU A 193 7.67 -19.52 13.85
N ASP A 194 7.71 -20.85 13.99
CA ASP A 194 8.74 -21.74 13.42
C ASP A 194 8.49 -22.12 11.94
N GLY A 195 7.45 -21.54 11.31
CA GLY A 195 7.02 -21.84 9.95
C GLY A 195 8.02 -21.42 8.86
N ALA A 196 7.83 -21.95 7.64
CA ALA A 196 8.72 -21.65 6.52
C ALA A 196 8.49 -20.25 5.93
N VAL A 197 7.32 -19.65 6.17
CA VAL A 197 6.94 -18.31 5.69
C VAL A 197 6.65 -17.36 6.85
N LYS A 198 7.09 -16.11 6.73
CA LYS A 198 6.62 -15.00 7.57
C LYS A 198 6.30 -13.78 6.70
N VAL A 199 5.26 -13.03 7.08
CA VAL A 199 4.75 -11.88 6.34
C VAL A 199 4.77 -10.65 7.25
N ARG A 200 5.67 -9.70 6.98
CA ARG A 200 5.71 -8.41 7.67
C ARG A 200 4.64 -7.51 7.05
N VAL A 201 3.64 -7.15 7.85
CA VAL A 201 2.43 -6.45 7.41
C VAL A 201 2.65 -4.95 7.54
N VAL A 202 3.20 -4.34 6.49
CA VAL A 202 3.49 -2.89 6.44
C VAL A 202 2.19 -2.10 6.37
N SER A 203 1.24 -2.52 5.52
CA SER A 203 -0.14 -2.03 5.52
C SER A 203 -1.12 -3.13 5.11
N GLY A 204 -2.37 -3.04 5.52
CA GLY A 204 -3.38 -4.07 5.26
C GLY A 204 -3.39 -5.19 6.29
N LYS A 205 -3.80 -6.40 5.86
CA LYS A 205 -4.07 -7.55 6.73
C LYS A 205 -3.59 -8.88 6.13
N SER A 206 -2.98 -9.73 6.95
CA SER A 206 -2.48 -11.06 6.56
C SER A 206 -2.65 -12.04 7.74
N PHE A 207 -3.23 -13.22 7.51
CA PHE A 207 -3.48 -14.27 8.51
C PHE A 207 -4.00 -13.77 9.88
N GLY A 208 -4.97 -12.85 9.84
CA GLY A 208 -5.58 -12.25 11.04
C GLY A 208 -4.82 -11.07 11.65
N VAL A 209 -3.54 -10.87 11.32
CA VAL A 209 -2.70 -9.75 11.75
C VAL A 209 -2.92 -8.54 10.84
N GLU A 210 -3.07 -7.35 11.43
CA GLU A 210 -3.38 -6.10 10.73
C GLU A 210 -2.38 -5.00 11.13
N SER A 211 -1.87 -4.25 10.14
CA SER A 211 -1.00 -3.09 10.39
C SER A 211 -1.76 -1.96 11.08
N PRO A 212 -1.10 -1.06 11.85
CA PRO A 212 -1.69 0.22 12.25
C PRO A 212 -1.71 1.28 11.13
N VAL A 213 -0.96 1.10 10.03
CA VAL A 213 -0.93 2.07 8.91
C VAL A 213 -2.27 2.11 8.17
N ARG A 214 -2.80 3.31 7.92
CA ARG A 214 -4.05 3.57 7.20
C ARG A 214 -3.77 4.46 5.98
N PRO A 215 -3.45 3.89 4.80
CA PRO A 215 -3.24 4.66 3.59
C PRO A 215 -4.54 5.29 3.05
N LEU A 216 -4.48 6.56 2.65
CA LEU A 216 -5.57 7.20 1.91
C LEU A 216 -5.68 6.55 0.52
N GLY A 217 -6.89 6.14 0.13
CA GLY A 217 -7.14 5.44 -1.14
C GLY A 217 -6.86 3.93 -1.14
N GLY A 218 -6.55 3.32 0.00
CA GLY A 218 -6.46 1.85 0.12
C GLY A 218 -5.21 1.24 -0.52
N CYS A 219 -4.25 0.84 0.32
CA CYS A 219 -3.08 0.09 -0.12
C CYS A 219 -2.67 -0.92 0.94
N TRP A 220 -2.41 -2.16 0.52
CA TRP A 220 -1.86 -3.26 1.30
C TRP A 220 -0.45 -3.51 0.81
N TYR A 221 0.50 -3.59 1.74
CA TYR A 221 1.91 -3.76 1.46
C TYR A 221 2.44 -4.81 2.43
N PHE A 222 2.99 -5.88 1.87
CA PHE A 222 3.54 -7.00 2.59
C PHE A 222 4.99 -7.20 2.17
N HIS A 223 5.89 -7.36 3.12
CA HIS A 223 7.18 -7.99 2.86
C HIS A 223 7.08 -9.46 3.26
N VAL A 224 7.22 -10.36 2.28
CA VAL A 224 7.11 -11.80 2.45
C VAL A 224 8.51 -12.41 2.42
N ILE A 225 8.79 -13.26 3.40
CA ILE A 225 10.08 -13.94 3.57
C ILE A 225 9.80 -15.45 3.64
N PHE A 226 10.46 -16.20 2.76
CA PHE A 226 10.49 -17.66 2.79
C PHE A 226 11.86 -18.11 3.27
N ASN A 227 11.93 -18.76 4.44
CA ASN A 227 13.17 -19.37 4.92
C ASN A 227 13.49 -20.68 4.16
N GLN A 228 12.47 -21.30 3.55
CA GLN A 228 12.58 -22.59 2.83
C GLN A 228 11.67 -22.59 1.59
N LYS A 229 12.00 -23.41 0.58
CA LYS A 229 11.14 -23.68 -0.59
C LYS A 229 9.78 -24.26 -0.17
N THR A 230 8.74 -23.43 -0.18
CA THR A 230 7.35 -23.83 0.09
C THR A 230 6.37 -23.00 -0.74
N THR A 231 5.06 -23.22 -0.58
CA THR A 231 3.98 -22.45 -1.20
C THR A 231 2.99 -21.98 -0.14
N PHE A 232 2.57 -20.72 -0.18
CA PHE A 232 1.45 -20.21 0.61
C PHE A 232 0.48 -19.39 -0.26
N PHE A 233 -0.71 -19.12 0.30
CA PHE A 233 -1.71 -18.24 -0.28
C PHE A 233 -1.78 -16.93 0.50
N GLN A 234 -1.75 -15.79 -0.18
CA GLN A 234 -2.04 -14.50 0.44
C GLN A 234 -3.37 -13.96 -0.09
N ASP A 235 -4.31 -13.68 0.80
CA ASP A 235 -5.57 -12.98 0.47
C ASP A 235 -5.27 -11.58 -0.08
N ILE A 236 -5.99 -11.18 -1.12
CA ILE A 236 -5.93 -9.83 -1.71
C ILE A 236 -7.36 -9.40 -2.03
N PRO A 237 -7.80 -8.16 -1.67
CA PRO A 237 -9.16 -7.71 -1.95
C PRO A 237 -9.52 -7.88 -3.44
N ALA A 238 -10.75 -8.31 -3.71
CA ALA A 238 -11.22 -8.54 -5.07
C ALA A 238 -11.14 -7.25 -5.91
N GLY A 239 -10.77 -7.38 -7.19
CA GLY A 239 -10.63 -6.25 -8.11
C GLY A 239 -9.44 -5.31 -7.87
N TRP A 240 -8.75 -5.39 -6.72
CA TRP A 240 -7.58 -4.54 -6.46
C TRP A 240 -6.43 -4.84 -7.42
N THR A 241 -5.73 -3.82 -7.90
CA THR A 241 -4.50 -3.96 -8.66
C THR A 241 -3.41 -4.51 -7.74
N SER A 242 -2.64 -5.52 -8.16
CA SER A 242 -1.55 -6.05 -7.34
C SER A 242 -0.32 -6.48 -8.14
N PHE A 243 0.84 -6.39 -7.49
CA PHE A 243 2.11 -6.83 -8.04
C PHE A 243 3.03 -7.42 -6.96
N ILE A 244 3.98 -8.24 -7.41
CA ILE A 244 5.10 -8.73 -6.60
C ILE A 244 6.39 -8.11 -7.13
N TYR A 245 7.29 -7.66 -6.25
CA TYR A 245 8.65 -7.28 -6.63
C TYR A 245 9.69 -8.04 -5.79
N ILE A 246 10.56 -8.77 -6.48
CA ILE A 246 11.53 -9.70 -5.90
C ILE A 246 12.91 -9.04 -5.87
N TRP A 247 13.66 -9.19 -4.79
CA TRP A 247 15.09 -8.81 -4.76
C TRP A 247 16.03 -9.96 -4.39
N LYS A 248 15.51 -11.09 -3.93
CA LYS A 248 16.30 -12.25 -3.48
C LYS A 248 15.53 -13.54 -3.75
N GLY A 249 16.22 -14.54 -4.30
CA GLY A 249 15.62 -15.80 -4.75
C GLY A 249 14.72 -15.64 -5.98
N ALA A 250 13.90 -16.65 -6.23
CA ALA A 250 12.97 -16.72 -7.36
C ALA A 250 11.60 -17.28 -6.93
N VAL A 251 10.53 -16.92 -7.65
CA VAL A 251 9.16 -17.39 -7.36
C VAL A 251 8.39 -17.87 -8.58
N LYS A 252 7.51 -18.85 -8.39
CA LYS A 252 6.42 -19.19 -9.32
C LYS A 252 5.09 -18.69 -8.73
N ILE A 253 4.20 -18.26 -9.63
CA ILE A 253 2.88 -17.74 -9.28
C ILE A 253 1.83 -18.70 -9.81
N SER A 254 0.96 -19.22 -8.94
CA SER A 254 -0.11 -20.15 -9.30
C SER A 254 0.39 -21.34 -10.15
N ASN A 255 0.06 -21.37 -11.45
CA ASN A 255 0.37 -22.46 -12.37
C ASN A 255 1.54 -22.13 -13.32
N ASP A 256 2.31 -21.07 -13.05
CA ASP A 256 3.52 -20.75 -13.82
C ASP A 256 4.50 -21.93 -13.77
N THR A 257 4.98 -22.37 -14.93
CA THR A 257 5.95 -23.48 -15.05
C THR A 257 7.40 -23.04 -14.94
N ILE A 258 7.68 -21.76 -15.13
CA ILE A 258 9.03 -21.18 -15.13
C ILE A 258 9.12 -20.14 -13.99
N PRO A 259 10.13 -20.24 -13.09
CA PRO A 259 10.36 -19.23 -12.07
C PRO A 259 10.56 -17.83 -12.64
N THR A 260 10.32 -16.84 -11.79
CA THR A 260 10.71 -15.46 -12.03
C THR A 260 11.81 -15.10 -11.06
N GLU A 261 12.98 -14.76 -11.60
CA GLU A 261 14.16 -14.39 -10.85
C GLU A 261 14.04 -13.02 -10.17
N ALA A 262 14.97 -12.74 -9.25
CA ALA A 262 15.15 -11.43 -8.62
C ALA A 262 15.16 -10.25 -9.61
N PHE A 263 14.84 -9.07 -9.08
CA PHE A 263 14.71 -7.78 -9.76
C PHE A 263 13.56 -7.68 -10.77
N HIS A 264 12.60 -8.60 -10.76
CA HIS A 264 11.38 -8.50 -11.56
C HIS A 264 10.19 -7.98 -10.76
N THR A 265 9.40 -7.11 -11.38
CA THR A 265 8.00 -6.84 -11.00
C THR A 265 7.09 -7.78 -11.78
N ILE A 266 6.28 -8.57 -11.06
CA ILE A 266 5.23 -9.43 -11.60
C ILE A 266 3.89 -8.73 -11.37
N VAL A 267 3.22 -8.30 -12.44
CA VAL A 267 1.85 -7.79 -12.38
C VAL A 267 0.88 -8.98 -12.36
N LEU A 268 0.00 -9.00 -11.36
CA LEU A 268 -0.99 -10.04 -11.16
C LEU A 268 -2.34 -9.66 -11.79
N SER A 269 -3.15 -10.66 -12.13
CA SER A 269 -4.53 -10.43 -12.57
C SER A 269 -5.42 -10.00 -11.40
N ALA A 270 -6.61 -9.48 -11.74
CA ALA A 270 -7.65 -9.09 -10.80
C ALA A 270 -9.03 -9.47 -11.38
N LYS A 271 -9.17 -10.71 -11.86
CA LYS A 271 -10.42 -11.19 -12.48
C LYS A 271 -11.49 -11.41 -11.42
N GLU A 272 -12.75 -11.35 -11.85
CA GLU A 272 -13.89 -11.69 -10.99
C GLU A 272 -13.71 -13.09 -10.38
N GLY A 273 -13.94 -13.19 -9.07
CA GLY A 273 -13.76 -14.42 -8.30
C GLY A 273 -12.33 -14.70 -7.81
N GLU A 274 -11.29 -13.99 -8.28
CA GLU A 274 -9.92 -14.12 -7.73
C GLU A 274 -9.84 -13.48 -6.32
N THR A 275 -9.47 -14.26 -5.30
CA THR A 275 -9.49 -13.88 -3.87
C THR A 275 -8.10 -13.66 -3.25
N GLY A 276 -7.04 -14.01 -3.97
CA GLY A 276 -5.66 -13.90 -3.47
C GLY A 276 -4.64 -14.46 -4.46
N VAL A 277 -3.46 -14.83 -3.99
CA VAL A 277 -2.41 -15.39 -4.83
C VAL A 277 -1.64 -16.51 -4.13
N PHE A 278 -1.49 -17.66 -4.80
CA PHE A 278 -0.51 -18.70 -4.47
C PHE A 278 0.87 -18.30 -4.99
N ILE A 279 1.84 -18.30 -4.08
CA ILE A 279 3.23 -17.99 -4.38
C ILE A 279 4.09 -19.14 -3.88
N THR A 280 4.87 -19.73 -4.78
CA THR A 280 5.88 -20.74 -4.48
C THR A 280 7.25 -20.11 -4.52
N ALA A 281 8.01 -20.19 -3.43
CA ALA A 281 9.44 -19.86 -3.44
C ALA A 281 10.23 -21.05 -4.01
N GLU A 282 11.05 -20.76 -5.01
CA GLU A 282 11.87 -21.78 -5.68
C GLU A 282 13.28 -21.86 -5.10
N ASP A 283 13.66 -20.92 -4.23
CA ASP A 283 14.89 -20.90 -3.43
C ASP A 283 14.62 -20.72 -1.94
N ASP A 284 15.56 -21.21 -1.11
CA ASP A 284 15.58 -20.88 0.31
C ASP A 284 15.98 -19.41 0.48
N ASP A 285 15.60 -18.79 1.60
CA ASP A 285 15.82 -17.37 1.87
C ASP A 285 15.28 -16.39 0.79
N THR A 286 14.20 -16.76 0.09
CA THR A 286 13.52 -15.91 -0.92
C THR A 286 12.78 -14.75 -0.28
N GLU A 287 12.99 -13.52 -0.77
CA GLU A 287 12.40 -12.29 -0.23
C GLU A 287 11.85 -11.37 -1.33
N PHE A 288 10.61 -10.91 -1.13
CA PHE A 288 9.91 -10.01 -2.04
C PHE A 288 8.86 -9.17 -1.32
N ILE A 289 8.40 -8.09 -1.96
CA ILE A 289 7.17 -7.40 -1.57
C ILE A 289 6.00 -7.85 -2.42
N LEU A 290 4.84 -8.00 -1.79
CA LEU A 290 3.54 -8.11 -2.44
C LEU A 290 2.74 -6.88 -2.06
N VAL A 291 2.32 -6.11 -3.07
CA VAL A 291 1.57 -4.87 -2.87
C VAL A 291 0.27 -4.95 -3.65
N ALA A 292 -0.82 -4.50 -3.04
CA ALA A 292 -2.13 -4.41 -3.67
C ALA A 292 -2.81 -3.09 -3.30
N GLY A 293 -3.50 -2.44 -4.25
CA GLY A 293 -4.16 -1.16 -4.02
C GLY A 293 -5.46 -1.05 -4.82
N GLU A 294 -6.36 -0.21 -4.33
CA GLU A 294 -7.63 0.04 -5.00
C GLU A 294 -7.37 0.80 -6.33
N PRO A 295 -7.77 0.27 -7.49
CA PRO A 295 -7.57 0.95 -8.77
C PRO A 295 -8.41 2.23 -8.81
N LEU A 296 -7.76 3.36 -9.07
CA LEU A 296 -8.45 4.65 -9.14
C LEU A 296 -9.04 4.87 -10.55
N ASP A 297 -10.34 5.12 -10.62
CA ASP A 297 -11.02 5.62 -11.82
C ASP A 297 -10.79 7.13 -11.99
N GLN A 298 -9.52 7.50 -12.23
CA GLN A 298 -9.11 8.88 -12.47
C GLN A 298 -8.00 8.96 -13.52
N THR A 299 -7.92 10.10 -14.21
CA THR A 299 -6.79 10.36 -15.11
C THR A 299 -5.55 10.72 -14.29
N VAL A 300 -4.40 10.17 -14.67
CA VAL A 300 -3.10 10.50 -14.07
C VAL A 300 -2.37 11.49 -14.96
N PHE A 301 -2.29 12.76 -14.54
CA PHE A 301 -1.39 13.75 -15.12
C PHE A 301 -0.15 13.89 -14.23
N GLN A 302 0.95 13.28 -14.65
CA GLN A 302 2.24 13.38 -13.97
C GLN A 302 3.18 14.35 -14.70
N TYR A 303 3.81 15.24 -13.94
CA TYR A 303 4.91 16.09 -14.41
C TYR A 303 6.02 16.10 -13.35
N GLY A 304 7.00 15.20 -13.52
CA GLY A 304 8.06 14.96 -12.54
C GLY A 304 7.46 14.60 -11.16
N PRO A 305 7.71 15.39 -10.10
CA PRO A 305 7.24 15.14 -8.73
C PRO A 305 5.75 15.47 -8.47
N PHE A 306 5.04 15.98 -9.47
CA PHE A 306 3.65 16.42 -9.31
C PHE A 306 2.69 15.49 -10.05
N VAL A 307 1.69 14.96 -9.33
CA VAL A 307 0.68 14.06 -9.90
C VAL A 307 -0.73 14.54 -9.56
N MET A 308 -1.43 15.05 -10.58
CA MET A 308 -2.80 15.59 -10.46
C MET A 308 -3.75 14.90 -11.45
N THR A 309 -5.03 15.28 -11.46
CA THR A 309 -6.05 14.67 -12.33
C THR A 309 -6.31 15.41 -13.65
N THR A 310 -5.76 16.62 -13.79
CA THR A 310 -5.90 17.45 -15.00
C THR A 310 -4.61 18.20 -15.32
N ARG A 311 -4.49 18.67 -16.58
CA ARG A 311 -3.37 19.50 -17.03
C ARG A 311 -3.34 20.85 -16.30
N GLU A 312 -4.52 21.40 -16.04
CA GLU A 312 -4.74 22.69 -15.40
C GLU A 312 -4.31 22.64 -13.92
N GLU A 313 -4.59 21.54 -13.22
CA GLU A 313 -4.10 21.29 -11.85
C GLU A 313 -2.56 21.18 -11.81
N ILE A 314 -1.92 20.57 -12.82
CA ILE A 314 -0.45 20.55 -12.94
C ILE A 314 0.11 21.95 -13.19
N GLN A 315 -0.47 22.72 -14.11
CA GLN A 315 -0.04 24.10 -14.38
C GLN A 315 -0.17 24.99 -13.13
N LYS A 316 -1.28 24.86 -12.39
CA LYS A 316 -1.45 25.53 -11.09
C LYS A 316 -0.39 25.07 -10.09
N THR A 317 -0.07 23.78 -10.04
CA THR A 317 0.93 23.23 -9.12
C THR A 317 2.34 23.74 -9.40
N ILE A 318 2.72 23.86 -10.67
CA ILE A 318 4.00 24.47 -11.06
C ILE A 318 4.05 25.94 -10.61
N LEU A 319 2.96 26.70 -10.79
CA LEU A 319 2.87 28.08 -10.33
C LEU A 319 2.89 28.20 -8.79
N ASP A 320 2.19 27.33 -8.08
CA ASP A 320 2.17 27.26 -6.62
C ASP A 320 3.58 26.99 -6.06
N TYR A 321 4.32 26.06 -6.66
CA TYR A 321 5.72 25.78 -6.31
C TYR A 321 6.64 26.96 -6.65
N GLN A 322 6.55 27.52 -7.86
CA GLN A 322 7.40 28.65 -8.26
C GLN A 322 7.15 29.93 -7.43
N THR A 323 5.93 30.15 -6.94
CA THR A 323 5.55 31.36 -6.18
C THR A 323 5.51 31.17 -4.67
N GLY A 324 5.77 29.95 -4.17
CA GLY A 324 5.74 29.61 -2.75
C GLY A 324 4.35 29.75 -2.13
N ARG A 325 3.36 29.02 -2.66
CA ARG A 325 1.94 29.15 -2.27
C ARG A 325 1.22 27.80 -2.21
N ASN A 326 0.09 27.79 -1.49
CA ASN A 326 -0.87 26.69 -1.46
C ASN A 326 -0.26 25.33 -1.08
N GLY A 327 0.61 25.29 -0.07
CA GLY A 327 1.36 24.10 0.37
C GLY A 327 2.86 24.14 0.10
N PHE A 328 3.36 25.16 -0.61
CA PHE A 328 4.79 25.37 -0.87
C PHE A 328 5.33 26.67 -0.26
N GLU A 329 4.70 27.18 0.80
CA GLU A 329 5.01 28.50 1.42
C GLU A 329 6.49 28.69 1.82
N LYS A 330 7.23 27.59 2.03
CA LYS A 330 8.63 27.59 2.48
C LYS A 330 9.66 27.32 1.38
N VAL A 331 9.26 27.06 0.14
CA VAL A 331 10.12 26.59 -0.98
C VAL A 331 11.39 27.42 -1.21
N HIS A 332 11.31 28.74 -1.05
CA HIS A 332 12.43 29.66 -1.32
C HIS A 332 13.27 29.99 -0.07
N THR A 333 12.90 29.43 1.08
CA THR A 333 13.43 29.84 2.41
C THR A 333 13.87 28.68 3.30
N TRP A 334 13.33 27.48 3.07
CA TRP A 334 13.75 26.27 3.76
C TRP A 334 14.84 25.57 2.96
N GLN A 335 15.81 25.04 3.69
CA GLN A 335 16.86 24.16 3.19
C GLN A 335 17.08 23.08 4.25
N SER A 336 17.24 21.82 3.87
CA SER A 336 17.52 20.76 4.85
C SER A 336 18.95 20.83 5.41
N GLU A 337 19.14 20.39 6.65
CA GLU A 337 20.47 20.18 7.24
C GLU A 337 21.17 18.95 6.63
N ILE A 338 20.42 18.01 6.06
CA ILE A 338 20.92 16.72 5.54
C ILE A 338 21.29 16.75 4.06
N GLY A 339 20.55 17.48 3.22
CA GLY A 339 20.74 17.55 1.76
C GLY A 339 21.90 18.45 1.31
N ASN A 340 22.48 19.20 2.23
CA ASN A 340 23.63 20.10 2.01
C ASN A 340 24.99 19.48 2.45
N ARG A 341 25.06 18.16 2.67
CA ARG A 341 26.22 17.45 3.25
C ARG A 341 27.09 16.75 2.21
#